data_AF-A0A917ERS7-F1
#
_entry.id   AF-A0A917ERS7-F1
#
_cell.length_a   1.000
_cell.length_b   1.000
_cell.length_c   1.000
_cell.angle_alpha   90.00
_cell.angle_beta   90.00
_cell.angle_gamma   90.00
#
_symmetry.space_group_name_H-M   'P 1'
#
loop_
_entity.id
_entity.type
_entity.pdbx_description
1 polymer ?
#
loop_
_entity_poly.entity_id
_entity_poly.type
_entity_poly.pdbx_seq_one_letter_code
_entity_poly.pdbx_strand_id
1 'polypeptide(L)'
;MKHAMGLYEEPFESIKTGKKVYEVRLYDEKRRKINVGDVIEFTRIPENGETLEVEVLELCQYNTFREMYEAIPFSLFDCEGWMMEEMLDGTYEVYTKEQEKQWGTLAIKVKQRTIEDIASNWRMYCIDRNFIGIGSTRKVYRVGKYVVKIHKHPIGYKQSLNELEIYTWMVEAGLSELFAKTYYVDENITIQQYVEQLELRNNQCFEIDIENDQALLPPHYEEVYRILDEKFDSFDLKDSSNYGLDIHNKLVFIDYGMTKKLYEDEWVPLAESGVLPQMELTTCSECGLEKEIRVYGENDTDKRCYACGKE
;
A
#
# COMPACT_ATOMS: atom_id res chain seq x y z
N MET A 1 0.42 -7.21 -13.93
CA MET A 1 1.15 -6.09 -14.58
C MET A 1 0.50 -4.77 -14.16
N LYS A 2 1.23 -3.65 -14.17
CA LYS A 2 0.65 -2.31 -13.94
C LYS A 2 0.61 -1.54 -15.26
N HIS A 3 -0.53 -0.92 -15.57
CA HIS A 3 -0.75 -0.11 -16.78
C HIS A 3 -1.09 1.33 -16.36
N ALA A 4 -0.56 2.32 -17.07
CA ALA A 4 -0.86 3.74 -16.80
C ALA A 4 -1.74 4.34 -17.91
N MET A 5 -2.83 5.02 -17.54
CA MET A 5 -3.81 5.60 -18.48
C MET A 5 -4.35 6.95 -18.00
N GLY A 6 -4.65 7.86 -18.92
CA GLY A 6 -5.38 9.09 -18.60
C GLY A 6 -6.89 8.86 -18.58
N LEU A 7 -7.58 9.54 -17.67
CA LEU A 7 -9.04 9.52 -17.54
C LEU A 7 -9.57 10.94 -17.30
N TYR A 8 -10.62 11.34 -18.01
CA TYR A 8 -11.26 12.64 -17.77
C TYR A 8 -11.93 12.68 -16.39
N GLU A 9 -12.20 13.89 -15.89
CA GLU A 9 -12.69 14.12 -14.52
C GLU A 9 -13.95 13.31 -14.18
N GLU A 10 -14.99 13.38 -15.01
CA GLU A 10 -16.26 12.71 -14.74
C GLU A 10 -16.12 11.17 -14.60
N PRO A 11 -15.53 10.44 -15.56
CA PRO A 11 -15.33 9.01 -15.37
C PRO A 11 -14.32 8.70 -14.24
N PHE A 12 -13.35 9.58 -13.97
CA PHE A 12 -12.42 9.40 -12.85
C PHE A 12 -13.13 9.42 -11.50
N GLU A 13 -13.95 10.45 -11.25
CA GLU A 13 -14.73 10.55 -10.01
C GLU A 13 -15.79 9.45 -9.91
N SER A 14 -16.38 9.04 -11.04
CA SER A 14 -17.36 7.94 -11.06
C SER A 14 -16.75 6.59 -10.68
N ILE A 15 -15.53 6.29 -11.14
CA ILE A 15 -14.81 5.07 -10.71
C ILE A 15 -14.34 5.21 -9.26
N LYS A 16 -13.82 6.38 -8.87
CA LYS A 16 -13.35 6.66 -7.50
C LYS A 16 -14.46 6.55 -6.46
N THR A 17 -15.69 6.91 -6.81
CA THR A 17 -16.88 6.76 -5.95
C THR A 17 -17.55 5.39 -6.07
N GLY A 18 -17.04 4.50 -6.93
CA GLY A 18 -17.54 3.14 -7.12
C GLY A 18 -18.84 3.03 -7.92
N LYS A 19 -19.34 4.13 -8.49
CA LYS A 19 -20.56 4.13 -9.31
C LYS A 19 -20.32 3.55 -10.70
N LYS A 20 -19.15 3.84 -11.28
CA LYS A 20 -18.73 3.30 -12.58
C LYS A 20 -17.96 2.00 -12.39
N VAL A 21 -18.52 0.91 -12.90
CA VAL A 21 -17.97 -0.45 -12.82
C VAL A 21 -17.24 -0.85 -14.09
N TYR A 22 -17.73 -0.42 -15.26
CA TYR A 22 -17.08 -0.63 -16.54
C TYR A 22 -16.50 0.67 -17.11
N GLU A 23 -15.22 0.62 -17.45
CA GLU A 23 -14.52 1.67 -18.18
C GLU A 23 -14.50 1.35 -19.69
N VAL A 24 -14.91 2.34 -20.51
CA VAL A 24 -15.05 2.18 -21.97
C VAL A 24 -13.77 2.59 -22.67
N ARG A 25 -13.21 1.69 -23.49
CA ARG A 25 -12.02 1.96 -24.32
C ARG A 25 -12.17 1.32 -25.71
N LEU A 26 -11.34 1.76 -26.64
CA LEU A 26 -11.06 0.99 -27.86
C LEU A 26 -10.22 -0.25 -27.51
N TYR A 27 -10.39 -1.32 -28.27
CA TYR A 27 -9.51 -2.50 -28.17
C TYR A 27 -8.20 -2.31 -28.97
N ASP A 28 -7.53 -1.19 -28.68
CA ASP A 28 -6.29 -0.75 -29.31
C ASP A 28 -5.05 -1.58 -28.88
N GLU A 29 -3.90 -1.37 -29.53
CA GLU A 29 -2.64 -2.05 -29.19
C GLU A 29 -2.23 -1.94 -27.71
N LYS A 30 -2.57 -0.82 -27.06
CA LYS A 30 -2.24 -0.59 -25.66
C LYS A 30 -3.16 -1.42 -24.75
N ARG A 31 -4.46 -1.43 -25.03
CA ARG A 31 -5.48 -2.13 -24.21
C ARG A 31 -5.46 -3.64 -24.44
N ARG A 32 -4.99 -4.10 -25.61
CA ARG A 32 -4.75 -5.53 -25.91
C ARG A 32 -3.76 -6.21 -24.97
N LYS A 33 -2.93 -5.46 -24.25
CA LYS A 33 -1.93 -5.98 -23.30
C LYS A 33 -2.50 -6.19 -21.89
N ILE A 34 -3.72 -5.72 -21.62
CA ILE A 34 -4.35 -5.85 -20.32
C ILE A 34 -4.88 -7.27 -20.15
N ASN A 35 -4.64 -7.85 -18.99
CA ASN A 35 -5.21 -9.13 -18.57
C ASN A 35 -6.06 -8.95 -17.31
N VAL A 36 -6.99 -9.88 -17.08
CA VAL A 36 -7.68 -9.99 -15.79
C VAL A 36 -6.64 -10.19 -14.67
N GLY A 37 -6.80 -9.46 -13.57
CA GLY A 37 -5.86 -9.39 -12.44
C GLY A 37 -4.76 -8.34 -12.59
N ASP A 38 -4.67 -7.65 -13.73
CA ASP A 38 -3.78 -6.48 -13.86
C ASP A 38 -4.30 -5.28 -13.05
N VAL A 39 -3.39 -4.36 -12.75
CA VAL A 39 -3.72 -3.07 -12.12
C VAL A 39 -3.64 -1.98 -13.18
N ILE A 40 -4.64 -1.10 -13.23
CA ILE A 40 -4.61 0.13 -14.02
C ILE A 40 -4.50 1.30 -13.06
N GLU A 41 -3.48 2.13 -13.25
CA GLU A 41 -3.39 3.45 -12.65
C GLU A 41 -3.96 4.47 -13.63
N PHE A 42 -5.11 5.04 -13.26
CA PHE A 42 -5.71 6.16 -13.94
C PHE A 42 -5.12 7.46 -13.39
N THR A 43 -4.68 8.35 -14.27
CA THR A 43 -4.33 9.73 -13.93
C THR A 43 -5.45 10.64 -14.42
N ARG A 44 -5.98 11.50 -13.53
CA ARG A 44 -6.98 12.50 -13.92
C ARG A 44 -6.37 13.51 -14.90
N ILE A 45 -7.05 13.72 -16.02
CA ILE A 45 -6.67 14.67 -17.07
C ILE A 45 -7.85 15.60 -17.39
N PRO A 46 -7.62 16.85 -17.85
CA PRO A 46 -6.30 17.48 -18.06
C PRO A 46 -5.62 17.98 -16.78
N GLU A 47 -6.33 18.04 -15.66
CA GLU A 47 -5.90 18.76 -14.46
C GLU A 47 -5.65 17.86 -13.23
N ASN A 48 -4.66 18.28 -12.43
CA ASN A 48 -4.40 17.89 -11.02
C ASN A 48 -3.58 16.61 -10.77
N GLY A 49 -3.24 15.83 -11.80
CA GLY A 49 -2.30 14.70 -11.69
C GLY A 49 -2.70 13.62 -10.67
N GLU A 50 -3.93 13.68 -10.13
CA GLU A 50 -4.43 12.74 -9.15
C GLU A 50 -4.50 11.35 -9.77
N THR A 51 -4.04 10.34 -9.03
CA THR A 51 -4.03 8.96 -9.51
C THR A 51 -5.00 8.07 -8.74
N LEU A 52 -5.56 7.09 -9.45
CA LEU A 52 -6.44 6.06 -8.93
C LEU A 52 -6.00 4.70 -9.45
N GLU A 53 -5.64 3.79 -8.55
CA GLU A 53 -5.38 2.40 -8.90
C GLU A 53 -6.64 1.56 -8.80
N VAL A 54 -6.91 0.77 -9.84
CA VAL A 54 -8.01 -0.19 -9.90
C VAL A 54 -7.52 -1.55 -10.37
N GLU A 55 -8.19 -2.60 -9.93
CA GLU A 55 -7.97 -3.97 -10.41
C GLU A 55 -8.89 -4.31 -11.56
N VAL A 56 -8.35 -4.96 -12.59
CA VAL A 56 -9.11 -5.47 -13.73
C VAL A 56 -9.75 -6.80 -13.36
N LEU A 57 -11.08 -6.84 -13.32
CA LEU A 57 -11.84 -8.03 -12.95
C LEU A 57 -12.34 -8.81 -14.18
N GLU A 58 -12.60 -8.13 -15.29
CA GLU A 58 -13.22 -8.71 -16.49
C GLU A 58 -12.91 -7.84 -17.71
N LEU A 59 -12.83 -8.46 -18.90
CA LEU A 59 -12.57 -7.80 -20.17
C LEU A 59 -13.59 -8.26 -21.21
N CYS A 60 -14.48 -7.38 -21.64
CA CYS A 60 -15.54 -7.69 -22.60
C CYS A 60 -15.30 -6.95 -23.91
N GLN A 61 -15.07 -7.70 -24.99
CA GLN A 61 -14.82 -7.16 -26.33
C GLN A 61 -16.11 -7.14 -27.16
N TYR A 62 -16.31 -6.07 -27.91
CA TYR A 62 -17.43 -5.92 -28.84
C TYR A 62 -16.95 -5.32 -30.16
N ASN A 63 -17.74 -5.46 -31.24
CA ASN A 63 -17.36 -4.87 -32.53
C ASN A 63 -17.63 -3.36 -32.56
N THR A 64 -18.66 -2.89 -31.83
CA THR A 64 -19.07 -1.48 -31.77
C THR A 64 -19.42 -1.05 -30.35
N PHE A 65 -19.44 0.25 -30.09
CA PHE A 65 -19.92 0.83 -28.84
C PHE A 65 -21.42 0.58 -28.66
N ARG A 66 -22.19 0.56 -29.76
CA ARG A 66 -23.62 0.23 -29.70
C ARG A 66 -23.84 -1.19 -29.16
N GLU A 67 -23.12 -2.18 -29.69
CA GLU A 67 -23.18 -3.56 -29.18
C GLU A 67 -22.79 -3.64 -27.69
N MET A 68 -21.76 -2.89 -27.27
CA MET A 68 -21.35 -2.82 -25.86
C MET A 68 -22.48 -2.28 -24.97
N TYR A 69 -23.10 -1.17 -25.38
CA TYR A 69 -24.15 -0.51 -24.62
C TYR A 69 -25.48 -1.28 -24.64
N GLU A 70 -25.73 -2.10 -25.65
CA GLU A 70 -26.86 -3.05 -25.64
C GLU A 70 -26.62 -4.23 -24.69
N ALA A 71 -25.35 -4.63 -24.48
CA ALA A 71 -24.98 -5.75 -23.64
C ALA A 71 -24.82 -5.42 -22.15
N ILE A 72 -24.45 -4.17 -21.82
CA ILE A 72 -24.13 -3.75 -20.44
C ILE A 72 -25.11 -2.67 -19.97
N PRO A 73 -25.80 -2.85 -18.83
CA PRO A 73 -26.70 -1.84 -18.28
C PRO A 73 -26.02 -0.48 -18.04
N PHE A 74 -26.71 0.61 -18.37
CA PHE A 74 -26.15 1.97 -18.26
C PHE A 74 -25.78 2.38 -16.84
N SER A 75 -26.47 1.83 -15.83
CA SER A 75 -26.14 2.02 -14.42
C SER A 75 -24.71 1.58 -14.07
N LEU A 76 -24.15 0.60 -14.77
CA LEU A 76 -22.77 0.14 -14.55
C LEU A 76 -21.71 1.06 -15.19
N PHE A 77 -22.14 2.05 -15.97
CA PHE A 77 -21.30 3.10 -16.51
C PHE A 77 -21.42 4.44 -15.75
N ASP A 78 -22.27 4.50 -14.72
CA ASP A 78 -22.76 5.72 -14.04
C ASP A 78 -23.63 6.63 -14.93
N CYS A 79 -24.40 6.02 -15.85
CA CYS A 79 -25.26 6.73 -16.81
C CYS A 79 -26.73 6.27 -16.73
N GLU A 80 -27.22 5.95 -15.53
CA GLU A 80 -28.60 5.52 -15.34
C GLU A 80 -29.60 6.59 -15.83
N GLY A 81 -30.60 6.17 -16.61
CA GLY A 81 -31.61 7.05 -17.19
C GLY A 81 -31.24 7.71 -18.51
N TRP A 82 -30.00 7.54 -19.00
CA TRP A 82 -29.57 8.02 -20.31
C TRP A 82 -30.18 7.19 -21.44
N MET A 83 -30.22 7.79 -22.63
CA MET A 83 -30.61 7.15 -23.89
C MET A 83 -29.37 6.64 -24.65
N MET A 84 -29.57 5.66 -25.53
CA MET A 84 -28.50 5.06 -26.34
C MET A 84 -27.75 6.10 -27.17
N GLU A 85 -28.47 7.07 -27.75
CA GLU A 85 -27.90 8.14 -28.55
C GLU A 85 -26.99 9.06 -27.71
N GLU A 86 -27.37 9.38 -26.47
CA GLU A 86 -26.56 10.19 -25.56
C GLU A 86 -25.23 9.48 -25.20
N MET A 87 -25.29 8.17 -24.93
CA MET A 87 -24.10 7.35 -24.68
C MET A 87 -23.15 7.33 -25.89
N LEU A 88 -23.70 7.15 -27.09
CA LEU A 88 -22.91 7.10 -28.32
C LEU A 88 -22.30 8.46 -28.64
N ASP A 89 -23.08 9.54 -28.55
CA ASP A 89 -22.61 10.89 -28.85
C ASP A 89 -21.45 11.28 -27.92
N GLY A 90 -21.58 11.08 -26.61
CA GLY A 90 -20.49 11.35 -25.66
C GLY A 90 -19.25 10.48 -25.90
N THR A 91 -19.42 9.23 -26.35
CA THR A 91 -18.27 8.36 -26.70
C THR A 91 -17.55 8.85 -27.96
N TYR A 92 -18.29 9.35 -28.94
CA TYR A 92 -17.74 9.83 -30.20
C TYR A 92 -17.10 11.22 -30.12
N GLU A 93 -17.27 11.93 -29.00
CA GLU A 93 -16.44 13.10 -28.68
C GLU A 93 -14.97 12.70 -28.40
N VAL A 94 -14.74 11.45 -27.96
CA VAL A 94 -13.42 10.94 -27.59
C VAL A 94 -12.80 10.06 -28.69
N TYR A 95 -13.60 9.23 -29.35
CA TYR A 95 -13.14 8.29 -30.37
C TYR A 95 -13.86 8.51 -31.70
N THR A 96 -13.16 8.33 -32.83
CA THR A 96 -13.82 8.39 -34.14
C THR A 96 -14.44 7.04 -34.52
N LYS A 97 -15.45 7.07 -35.40
CA LYS A 97 -16.06 5.84 -35.94
C LYS A 97 -15.08 5.00 -36.74
N GLU A 98 -14.08 5.62 -37.36
CA GLU A 98 -13.00 4.92 -38.05
C GLU A 98 -12.12 4.13 -37.07
N GLN A 99 -11.84 4.70 -35.89
CA GLN A 99 -11.11 4.01 -34.84
C GLN A 99 -11.91 2.83 -34.29
N GLU A 100 -13.21 3.01 -34.01
CA GLU A 100 -14.10 1.92 -33.64
C GLU A 100 -14.05 0.80 -34.68
N LYS A 101 -14.22 1.13 -35.96
CA LYS A 101 -14.18 0.16 -37.06
C LYS A 101 -12.83 -0.55 -37.18
N GLN A 102 -11.72 0.14 -36.90
CA GLN A 102 -10.38 -0.42 -36.98
C GLN A 102 -10.08 -1.38 -35.82
N TRP A 103 -10.50 -1.03 -34.61
CA TRP A 103 -10.02 -1.70 -33.39
C TRP A 103 -11.07 -2.54 -32.69
N GLY A 104 -12.35 -2.26 -32.89
CA GLY A 104 -13.43 -2.69 -32.01
C GLY A 104 -13.37 -1.96 -30.66
N THR A 105 -14.17 -2.44 -29.71
CA THR A 105 -14.35 -1.79 -28.42
C THR A 105 -14.13 -2.77 -27.27
N LEU A 106 -13.79 -2.23 -26.10
CA LEU A 106 -13.47 -2.97 -24.90
C LEU A 106 -14.14 -2.30 -23.70
N ALA A 107 -14.97 -3.06 -22.99
CA ALA A 107 -15.42 -2.71 -21.65
C ALA A 107 -14.51 -3.40 -20.63
N ILE A 108 -13.85 -2.61 -19.79
CA ILE A 108 -12.95 -3.10 -18.75
C ILE A 108 -13.69 -3.00 -17.42
N LYS A 109 -14.01 -4.14 -16.81
CA LYS A 109 -14.58 -4.16 -15.47
C LYS A 109 -13.48 -3.89 -14.47
N VAL A 110 -13.66 -2.82 -13.70
CA VAL A 110 -12.67 -2.37 -12.74
C VAL A 110 -13.29 -2.31 -11.35
N LYS A 111 -12.46 -2.55 -10.34
CA LYS A 111 -12.85 -2.34 -8.94
C LYS A 111 -11.74 -1.61 -8.21
N GLN A 112 -12.11 -0.56 -7.48
CA GLN A 112 -11.22 0.04 -6.51
C GLN A 112 -11.09 -0.90 -5.31
N ARG A 113 -9.86 -1.14 -4.87
CA ARG A 113 -9.60 -1.85 -3.62
C ARG A 113 -9.89 -0.89 -2.47
N THR A 114 -11.03 -1.05 -1.81
CA THR A 114 -11.37 -0.27 -0.61
C THR A 114 -10.70 -0.87 0.62
N ILE A 115 -10.66 -0.12 1.72
CA ILE A 115 -10.13 -0.63 3.00
C ILE A 115 -10.96 -1.81 3.47
N GLU A 116 -12.28 -1.76 3.34
CA GLU A 116 -13.21 -2.82 3.76
C GLU A 116 -13.01 -4.10 2.94
N ASP A 117 -12.76 -3.95 1.63
CA ASP A 117 -12.44 -5.07 0.74
C ASP A 117 -11.12 -5.71 1.14
N ILE A 118 -10.07 -4.91 1.33
CA ILE A 118 -8.76 -5.40 1.77
C ILE A 118 -8.89 -6.08 3.14
N ALA A 119 -9.61 -5.48 4.09
CA ALA A 119 -9.79 -6.04 5.43
C ALA A 119 -10.50 -7.39 5.41
N SER A 120 -11.57 -7.51 4.61
CA SER A 120 -12.34 -8.75 4.51
C SER A 120 -11.60 -9.86 3.74
N ASN A 121 -10.70 -9.47 2.84
CA ASN A 121 -10.10 -10.37 1.84
C ASN A 121 -8.56 -10.41 1.89
N TRP A 122 -7.94 -9.95 2.98
CA TRP A 122 -6.49 -9.67 3.04
C TRP A 122 -5.62 -10.85 2.64
N ARG A 123 -6.05 -12.09 2.90
CA ARG A 123 -5.34 -13.33 2.53
C ARG A 123 -5.13 -13.46 1.02
N MET A 124 -6.07 -12.93 0.22
CA MET A 124 -5.93 -12.92 -1.25
C MET A 124 -4.94 -11.86 -1.73
N TYR A 125 -4.76 -10.79 -0.95
CA TYR A 125 -3.88 -9.67 -1.29
C TYR A 125 -2.45 -9.84 -0.77
N CYS A 126 -2.23 -10.63 0.27
CA CYS A 126 -0.91 -10.83 0.87
C CYS A 126 -0.21 -12.05 0.26
N ILE A 127 0.62 -11.83 -0.76
CA ILE A 127 1.27 -12.87 -1.56
C ILE A 127 2.77 -12.58 -1.72
N ASP A 128 3.55 -13.58 -2.10
CA ASP A 128 5.03 -13.43 -2.10
C ASP A 128 5.53 -12.27 -2.97
N ARG A 129 4.86 -12.00 -4.10
CA ARG A 129 5.26 -10.93 -5.04
C ARG A 129 5.13 -9.52 -4.47
N ASN A 130 4.34 -9.31 -3.42
CA ASN A 130 4.14 -8.00 -2.80
C ASN A 130 4.51 -7.97 -1.32
N PHE A 131 5.21 -9.00 -0.85
CA PHE A 131 5.88 -8.98 0.43
C PHE A 131 7.00 -7.93 0.41
N ILE A 132 7.05 -7.06 1.43
CA ILE A 132 8.04 -5.97 1.50
C ILE A 132 8.87 -5.96 2.79
N GLY A 133 8.49 -6.71 3.81
CA GLY A 133 9.26 -6.72 5.06
C GLY A 133 8.67 -7.64 6.11
N ILE A 134 9.52 -8.10 7.02
CA ILE A 134 9.13 -8.92 8.16
C ILE A 134 9.90 -8.43 9.38
N GLY A 135 9.18 -8.14 10.45
CA GLY A 135 9.75 -7.83 11.75
C GLY A 135 9.70 -9.03 12.69
N SER A 136 9.85 -8.75 13.97
CA SER A 136 9.71 -9.76 15.02
C SER A 136 8.26 -10.22 15.21
N THR A 137 7.30 -9.30 15.10
CA THR A 137 5.89 -9.55 15.43
C THR A 137 4.90 -9.38 14.28
N ARG A 138 5.34 -8.81 13.14
CA ARG A 138 4.48 -8.48 12.01
C ARG A 138 5.14 -8.80 10.67
N LYS A 139 4.32 -9.14 9.67
CA LYS A 139 4.71 -9.35 8.27
C LYS A 139 4.02 -8.34 7.37
N VAL A 140 4.73 -7.67 6.50
CA VAL A 140 4.24 -6.50 5.76
C VAL A 140 4.15 -6.79 4.26
N TYR A 141 2.99 -6.47 3.69
CA TYR A 141 2.69 -6.64 2.28
C TYR A 141 2.18 -5.32 1.68
N ARG A 142 2.70 -4.93 0.53
CA ARG A 142 2.23 -3.74 -0.20
C ARG A 142 0.99 -4.07 -1.04
N VAL A 143 -0.11 -3.38 -0.80
CA VAL A 143 -1.35 -3.51 -1.55
C VAL A 143 -1.71 -2.15 -2.15
N GLY A 144 -1.15 -1.87 -3.32
CA GLY A 144 -1.30 -0.57 -4.00
C GLY A 144 -0.68 0.57 -3.18
N LYS A 145 -1.53 1.53 -2.78
CA LYS A 145 -1.17 2.65 -1.89
C LYS A 145 -1.27 2.34 -0.40
N TYR A 146 -1.52 1.09 -0.04
CA TYR A 146 -1.63 0.62 1.34
C TYR A 146 -0.55 -0.41 1.65
N VAL A 147 -0.29 -0.62 2.93
CA VAL A 147 0.35 -1.82 3.46
C VAL A 147 -0.63 -2.59 4.31
N VAL A 148 -0.58 -3.92 4.21
CA VAL A 148 -1.22 -4.84 5.14
C VAL A 148 -0.13 -5.42 6.03
N LYS A 149 -0.16 -5.07 7.31
CA LYS A 149 0.70 -5.65 8.35
C LYS A 149 -0.05 -6.82 8.99
N ILE A 150 0.33 -8.06 8.69
CA ILE A 150 -0.20 -9.26 9.33
C ILE A 150 0.44 -9.42 10.71
N HIS A 151 -0.37 -9.55 11.75
CA HIS A 151 0.08 -9.83 13.11
C HIS A 151 0.49 -11.31 13.23
N LYS A 152 1.78 -11.55 13.46
CA LYS A 152 2.34 -12.90 13.68
C LYS A 152 2.31 -13.32 15.15
N HIS A 153 2.15 -12.34 16.04
CA HIS A 153 2.09 -12.51 17.49
C HIS A 153 1.15 -11.45 18.10
N PRO A 154 0.49 -11.69 19.26
CA PRO A 154 -0.36 -10.70 19.92
C PRO A 154 0.29 -9.33 20.16
N ILE A 155 1.61 -9.28 20.34
CA ILE A 155 2.35 -8.01 20.45
C ILE A 155 2.22 -7.18 19.16
N GLY A 156 2.17 -7.80 17.99
CA GLY A 156 1.95 -7.09 16.73
C GLY A 156 0.60 -6.37 16.68
N TYR A 157 -0.45 -7.00 17.22
CA TYR A 157 -1.77 -6.35 17.35
C TYR A 157 -1.73 -5.17 18.33
N LYS A 158 -1.07 -5.32 19.48
CA LYS A 158 -0.88 -4.24 20.46
C LYS A 158 -0.12 -3.05 19.85
N GLN A 159 0.96 -3.32 19.11
CA GLN A 159 1.71 -2.28 18.39
C GLN A 159 0.78 -1.50 17.46
N SER A 160 -0.05 -2.18 16.68
CA SER A 160 -0.92 -1.48 15.73
C SER A 160 -2.12 -0.76 16.36
N LEU A 161 -2.62 -1.22 17.51
CA LEU A 161 -3.57 -0.43 18.30
C LEU A 161 -2.92 0.89 18.76
N ASN A 162 -1.66 0.84 19.23
CA ASN A 162 -0.94 2.04 19.63
C ASN A 162 -0.69 2.96 18.42
N GLU A 163 -0.32 2.42 17.25
CA GLU A 163 -0.17 3.22 16.02
C GLU A 163 -1.46 3.96 15.67
N LEU A 164 -2.63 3.31 15.83
CA LEU A 164 -3.93 3.92 15.60
C LEU A 164 -4.23 5.02 16.62
N GLU A 165 -4.02 4.75 17.91
CA GLU A 165 -4.23 5.73 19.00
C GLU A 165 -3.35 6.98 18.81
N ILE A 166 -2.06 6.77 18.59
CA ILE A 166 -1.09 7.85 18.34
C ILE A 166 -1.49 8.64 17.11
N TYR A 167 -1.83 7.98 16.00
CA TYR A 167 -2.24 8.67 14.78
C TYR A 167 -3.49 9.53 15.00
N THR A 168 -4.53 8.99 15.66
CA THR A 168 -5.75 9.74 15.98
C THR A 168 -5.43 10.98 16.82
N TRP A 169 -4.56 10.85 17.82
CA TRP A 169 -4.13 11.99 18.62
C TRP A 169 -3.37 13.03 17.80
N MET A 170 -2.46 12.60 16.91
CA MET A 170 -1.69 13.49 16.04
C MET A 170 -2.57 14.23 15.03
N VAL A 171 -3.70 13.65 14.61
CA VAL A 171 -4.72 14.36 13.81
C VAL A 171 -5.31 15.51 14.60
N GLU A 172 -5.72 15.28 15.84
CA GLU A 172 -6.27 16.33 16.72
C GLU A 172 -5.26 17.43 17.03
N ALA A 173 -3.98 17.07 17.14
CA ALA A 173 -2.88 18.00 17.36
C ALA A 173 -2.41 18.73 16.08
N GLY A 174 -2.92 18.38 14.89
CA GLY A 174 -2.50 18.97 13.62
C GLY A 174 -1.10 18.53 13.14
N LEU A 175 -0.60 17.40 13.64
CA LEU A 175 0.74 16.86 13.37
C LEU A 175 0.72 15.56 12.55
N SER A 176 -0.46 15.13 12.09
CA SER A 176 -0.65 13.82 11.42
C SER A 176 0.08 13.65 10.07
N GLU A 177 0.54 14.72 9.44
CA GLU A 177 1.29 14.66 8.17
C GLU A 177 2.66 13.99 8.31
N LEU A 178 3.24 13.96 9.53
CA LEU A 178 4.49 13.26 9.83
C LEU A 178 4.30 11.73 9.95
N PHE A 179 3.07 11.22 9.84
CA PHE A 179 2.76 9.82 10.12
C PHE A 179 2.07 9.14 8.94
N ALA A 180 2.44 7.88 8.70
CA ALA A 180 1.70 7.02 7.80
C ALA A 180 0.34 6.68 8.42
N LYS A 181 -0.74 7.12 7.76
CA LYS A 181 -2.11 6.97 8.26
C LYS A 181 -2.49 5.51 8.51
N THR A 182 -2.95 5.20 9.71
CA THR A 182 -3.59 3.92 10.03
C THR A 182 -5.09 4.00 9.67
N TYR A 183 -5.55 3.12 8.79
CA TYR A 183 -6.95 3.10 8.31
C TYR A 183 -7.81 2.07 9.03
N TYR A 184 -7.22 0.94 9.41
CA TYR A 184 -7.95 -0.19 9.96
C TYR A 184 -7.03 -1.06 10.82
N VAL A 185 -7.56 -1.58 11.92
CA VAL A 185 -6.87 -2.53 12.81
C VAL A 185 -7.88 -3.55 13.30
N ASP A 186 -7.56 -4.84 13.18
CA ASP A 186 -8.22 -5.94 13.90
C ASP A 186 -7.19 -6.86 14.54
N GLU A 187 -7.63 -7.95 15.16
CA GLU A 187 -6.73 -8.91 15.82
C GLU A 187 -5.68 -9.54 14.87
N ASN A 188 -5.97 -9.62 13.57
CA ASN A 188 -5.16 -10.33 12.57
C ASN A 188 -4.25 -9.40 11.77
N ILE A 189 -4.72 -8.21 11.44
CA ILE A 189 -4.06 -7.30 10.51
C ILE A 189 -4.22 -5.83 10.88
N THR A 190 -3.34 -5.03 10.29
CA THR A 190 -3.48 -3.57 10.20
C THR A 190 -3.32 -3.11 8.77
N ILE A 191 -4.16 -2.17 8.35
CA ILE A 191 -4.05 -1.51 7.06
C ILE A 191 -3.60 -0.07 7.30
N GLN A 192 -2.41 0.25 6.79
CA GLN A 192 -1.78 1.56 6.92
C GLN A 192 -1.47 2.12 5.53
N GLN A 193 -1.27 3.43 5.42
CA GLN A 193 -0.72 4.07 4.24
C GLN A 193 0.63 3.47 3.88
N TYR A 194 0.83 3.16 2.60
CA TYR A 194 2.16 2.82 2.11
C TYR A 194 3.00 4.09 1.99
N VAL A 195 4.20 4.04 2.55
CA VAL A 195 5.26 5.02 2.39
C VAL A 195 6.52 4.24 2.00
N GLU A 196 7.31 4.79 1.07
CA GLU A 196 8.53 4.15 0.62
C GLU A 196 9.57 4.14 1.75
N GLN A 197 10.06 2.95 2.09
CA GLN A 197 11.03 2.75 3.18
C GLN A 197 12.39 3.34 2.83
N LEU A 198 13.14 3.75 3.85
CA LEU A 198 14.53 4.16 3.67
C LEU A 198 15.39 3.01 3.12
N GLU A 199 16.30 3.34 2.21
CA GLU A 199 17.28 2.38 1.72
C GLU A 199 18.24 1.96 2.83
N LEU A 200 18.49 0.66 2.95
CA LEU A 200 19.48 0.13 3.88
C LEU A 200 20.88 0.63 3.53
N ARG A 201 21.68 0.98 4.54
CA ARG A 201 23.10 1.29 4.39
C ARG A 201 23.89 0.01 4.64
N ASN A 202 24.67 -0.45 3.65
CA ASN A 202 25.42 -1.71 3.73
C ASN A 202 24.56 -2.95 4.10
N ASN A 203 23.31 -3.01 3.61
CA ASN A 203 22.32 -4.04 3.95
C ASN A 203 21.87 -4.08 5.43
N GLN A 204 21.99 -2.95 6.14
CA GLN A 204 21.55 -2.81 7.51
C GLN A 204 20.72 -1.53 7.71
N CYS A 205 19.84 -1.56 8.70
CA CYS A 205 19.25 -0.38 9.30
C CYS A 205 20.32 0.47 9.99
N PHE A 206 20.04 1.76 10.14
CA PHE A 206 20.91 2.73 10.77
C PHE A 206 20.10 3.65 11.67
N GLU A 207 20.74 4.29 12.64
CA GLU A 207 20.07 5.32 13.44
C GLU A 207 19.98 6.65 12.68
N ILE A 208 18.81 7.28 12.76
CA ILE A 208 18.60 8.66 12.31
C ILE A 208 19.36 9.61 13.23
N ASP A 209 20.27 10.39 12.65
CA ASP A 209 21.07 11.38 13.35
C ASP A 209 20.54 12.78 13.05
N ILE A 210 20.09 13.49 14.09
CA ILE A 210 19.46 14.81 13.93
C ILE A 210 20.44 15.84 13.33
N GLU A 211 21.73 15.76 13.64
CA GLU A 211 22.74 16.70 13.14
C GLU A 211 23.13 16.39 11.70
N ASN A 212 23.30 15.10 11.38
CA ASN A 212 23.79 14.66 10.07
C ASN A 212 22.67 14.51 9.03
N ASP A 213 21.44 14.20 9.44
CA ASP A 213 20.29 13.92 8.56
C ASP A 213 19.27 15.09 8.51
N GLN A 214 19.67 16.32 8.87
CA GLN A 214 18.80 17.52 8.88
C GLN A 214 18.00 17.72 7.59
N ALA A 215 18.56 17.34 6.44
CA ALA A 215 17.90 17.45 5.15
C ALA A 215 16.63 16.59 5.05
N LEU A 216 16.58 15.46 5.77
CA LEU A 216 15.45 14.53 5.79
C LEU A 216 14.40 14.93 6.83
N LEU A 217 14.76 15.71 7.85
CA LEU A 217 13.82 16.04 8.92
C LEU A 217 12.69 16.97 8.43
N PRO A 218 11.42 16.61 8.69
CA PRO A 218 10.29 17.51 8.48
C PRO A 218 10.23 18.61 9.55
N PRO A 219 9.49 19.70 9.31
CA PRO A 219 9.08 20.62 10.38
C PRO A 219 8.41 19.86 11.54
N HIS A 220 8.53 20.37 12.76
CA HIS A 220 7.96 19.75 13.97
C HIS A 220 8.51 18.36 14.37
N TYR A 221 9.53 17.83 13.69
CA TYR A 221 10.10 16.52 14.01
C TYR A 221 10.50 16.37 15.48
N GLU A 222 11.28 17.31 16.02
CA GLU A 222 11.73 17.24 17.43
C GLU A 222 10.56 17.38 18.43
N GLU A 223 9.53 18.15 18.08
CA GLU A 223 8.33 18.26 18.89
C GLU A 223 7.57 16.94 18.93
N VAL A 224 7.35 16.33 17.77
CA VAL A 224 6.72 15.01 17.64
C VAL A 224 7.54 13.93 18.35
N TYR A 225 8.86 13.94 18.20
CA TYR A 225 9.75 13.00 18.88
C TYR A 225 9.56 13.06 20.40
N ARG A 226 9.56 14.26 20.99
CA ARG A 226 9.32 14.43 22.44
C ARG A 226 7.93 13.93 22.85
N ILE A 227 6.90 14.19 22.05
CA ILE A 227 5.55 13.68 22.32
C ILE A 227 5.53 12.15 22.32
N LEU A 228 6.11 11.52 21.30
CA LEU A 228 6.18 10.06 21.19
C LEU A 228 6.91 9.44 22.39
N ASP A 229 8.04 10.04 22.79
CA ASP A 229 8.84 9.56 23.92
C ASP A 229 8.15 9.79 25.28
N GLU A 230 7.75 11.03 25.59
CA GLU A 230 7.28 11.40 26.93
C GLU A 230 5.82 11.02 27.18
N LYS A 231 4.95 11.13 26.17
CA LYS A 231 3.50 10.90 26.33
C LYS A 231 3.11 9.46 26.02
N PHE A 232 3.66 8.90 24.96
CA PHE A 232 3.26 7.59 24.45
C PHE A 232 4.23 6.47 24.84
N ASP A 233 5.32 6.79 25.54
CA ASP A 233 6.34 5.83 25.94
C ASP A 233 6.92 5.07 24.72
N SER A 234 6.95 5.71 23.54
CA SER A 234 7.33 5.04 22.30
C SER A 234 8.81 4.65 22.34
N PHE A 235 9.13 3.48 21.81
CA PHE A 235 10.45 2.89 21.85
C PHE A 235 11.10 2.84 20.46
N ASP A 236 12.44 2.86 20.46
CA ASP A 236 13.28 2.68 19.28
C ASP A 236 12.98 3.64 18.12
N LEU A 237 12.57 4.87 18.46
CA LEU A 237 12.10 5.83 17.47
C LEU A 237 13.14 6.20 16.42
N LYS A 238 14.45 6.04 16.68
CA LYS A 238 15.51 6.47 15.76
C LYS A 238 15.91 5.41 14.73
N ASP A 239 15.42 4.18 14.83
CA ASP A 239 15.78 3.16 13.86
C ASP A 239 15.21 3.51 12.47
N SER A 240 16.05 3.50 11.43
CA SER A 240 15.66 3.82 10.06
C SER A 240 14.51 2.97 9.50
N SER A 241 14.31 1.74 10.00
CA SER A 241 13.20 0.87 9.58
C SER A 241 11.83 1.39 10.03
N ASN A 242 11.80 2.30 11.00
CA ASN A 242 10.60 2.95 11.50
C ASN A 242 10.17 4.16 10.66
N TYR A 243 10.93 4.47 9.60
CA TYR A 243 10.70 5.61 8.71
C TYR A 243 10.54 5.22 7.25
N GLY A 244 9.77 6.05 6.54
CA GLY A 244 9.80 6.16 5.09
C GLY A 244 9.97 7.61 4.65
N LEU A 245 9.91 7.84 3.34
CA LEU A 245 10.01 9.17 2.73
C LEU A 245 8.69 9.59 2.07
N ASP A 246 8.32 10.85 2.27
CA ASP A 246 7.27 11.50 1.49
C ASP A 246 7.78 11.93 0.10
N ILE A 247 6.89 12.54 -0.68
CA ILE A 247 7.19 13.05 -2.04
C ILE A 247 8.20 14.23 -2.05
N HIS A 248 8.50 14.81 -0.89
CA HIS A 248 9.44 15.90 -0.70
C HIS A 248 10.76 15.43 -0.08
N ASN A 249 10.98 14.11 -0.01
CA ASN A 249 12.12 13.46 0.64
C ASN A 249 12.24 13.82 2.14
N LYS A 250 11.11 13.95 2.83
CA LYS A 250 11.03 14.13 4.28
C LYS A 250 10.63 12.85 4.99
N LEU A 251 11.18 12.64 6.19
CA LEU A 251 10.87 11.48 7.02
C LEU A 251 9.40 11.45 7.41
N VAL A 252 8.81 10.27 7.31
CA VAL A 252 7.47 9.94 7.78
C VAL A 252 7.57 8.72 8.68
N PHE A 253 6.98 8.78 9.87
CA PHE A 253 6.90 7.65 10.79
C PHE A 253 5.96 6.58 10.23
N ILE A 254 6.47 5.36 10.03
CA ILE A 254 5.70 4.21 9.51
C ILE A 254 5.51 3.10 10.55
N ASP A 255 6.38 3.03 11.55
CA ASP A 255 6.29 2.09 12.65
C ASP A 255 6.65 2.79 13.97
N TYR A 256 5.65 3.04 14.80
CA TYR A 256 5.76 3.89 15.99
C TYR A 256 4.85 3.38 17.12
N GLY A 257 4.46 2.11 17.04
CA GLY A 257 3.50 1.48 17.97
C GLY A 257 4.13 0.76 19.15
N MET A 258 5.44 0.51 19.12
CA MET A 258 6.11 -0.16 20.22
C MET A 258 6.32 0.82 21.38
N THR A 259 5.93 0.42 22.59
CA THR A 259 6.26 1.18 23.80
C THR A 259 7.41 0.53 24.57
N LYS A 260 8.15 1.29 25.38
CA LYS A 260 9.23 0.76 26.22
C LYS A 260 8.70 -0.31 27.14
N LYS A 261 7.55 -0.06 27.78
CA LYS A 261 6.89 -1.05 28.61
C LYS A 261 6.56 -2.35 27.87
N LEU A 262 5.94 -2.26 26.68
CA LEU A 262 5.59 -3.45 25.89
C LEU A 262 6.84 -4.21 25.43
N TYR A 263 7.89 -3.49 25.08
CA TYR A 263 9.17 -4.04 24.70
C TYR A 263 9.83 -4.80 25.87
N GLU A 264 10.00 -4.15 27.01
CA GLU A 264 10.68 -4.70 28.18
C GLU A 264 9.88 -5.81 28.87
N ASP A 265 8.58 -5.61 29.10
CA ASP A 265 7.75 -6.52 29.89
C ASP A 265 7.33 -7.77 29.09
N GLU A 266 7.16 -7.65 27.77
CA GLU A 266 6.63 -8.74 26.94
C GLU A 266 7.57 -9.19 25.82
N TRP A 267 8.14 -8.26 25.04
CA TRP A 267 8.94 -8.63 23.88
C TRP A 267 10.28 -9.28 24.28
N VAL A 268 11.03 -8.65 25.19
CA VAL A 268 12.37 -9.13 25.60
C VAL A 268 12.33 -10.56 26.15
N PRO A 269 11.46 -10.93 27.12
CA PRO A 269 11.42 -12.32 27.61
C PRO A 269 11.10 -13.35 26.52
N LEU A 270 10.26 -12.98 25.55
CA LEU A 270 9.89 -13.85 24.43
C LEU A 270 11.02 -13.96 23.39
N ALA A 271 11.78 -12.90 23.21
CA ALA A 271 12.94 -12.88 22.32
C ALA A 271 14.11 -13.70 22.87
N GLU A 272 14.39 -13.56 24.17
CA GLU A 272 15.42 -14.34 24.88
C GLU A 272 15.09 -15.84 24.90
N SER A 273 13.81 -16.19 25.11
CA SER A 273 13.35 -17.58 25.07
C SER A 273 13.24 -18.17 23.66
N GLY A 274 13.46 -17.37 22.61
CA GLY A 274 13.43 -17.79 21.21
C GLY A 274 12.02 -17.96 20.62
N VAL A 275 10.98 -17.45 21.29
CA VAL A 275 9.61 -17.40 20.75
C VAL A 275 9.49 -16.31 19.68
N LEU A 276 10.08 -15.14 19.94
CA LEU A 276 10.19 -14.05 18.98
C LEU A 276 11.63 -13.96 18.44
N PRO A 277 11.81 -13.55 17.18
CA PRO A 277 13.14 -13.36 16.66
C PRO A 277 13.67 -11.96 16.98
N GLN A 278 14.97 -11.91 17.19
CA GLN A 278 15.80 -10.70 17.26
C GLN A 278 16.47 -10.48 15.90
N MET A 279 16.83 -9.24 15.58
CA MET A 279 17.61 -8.94 14.38
C MET A 279 19.09 -8.89 14.76
N GLU A 280 19.89 -9.74 14.13
CA GLU A 280 21.36 -9.74 14.29
C GLU A 280 22.02 -9.49 12.94
N LEU A 281 22.96 -8.54 12.87
CA LEU A 281 23.81 -8.39 11.71
C LEU A 281 24.81 -9.56 11.67
N THR A 282 24.66 -10.45 10.70
CA THR A 282 25.57 -11.59 10.53
C THR A 282 25.58 -12.12 9.10
N THR A 283 26.49 -13.04 8.80
CA THR A 283 26.61 -13.61 7.44
C THR A 283 25.58 -14.73 7.24
N CYS A 284 24.80 -14.62 6.17
CA CYS A 284 23.87 -15.67 5.76
C CYS A 284 24.65 -16.94 5.34
N SER A 285 24.35 -18.05 5.99
CA SER A 285 24.96 -19.36 5.73
C SER A 285 24.70 -19.92 4.33
N GLU A 286 23.66 -19.45 3.65
CA GLU A 286 23.30 -19.91 2.29
C GLU A 286 23.87 -19.00 1.19
N CYS A 287 23.65 -17.67 1.27
CA CYS A 287 24.09 -16.74 0.22
C CYS A 287 25.42 -16.04 0.50
N GLY A 288 25.99 -16.20 1.71
CA GLY A 288 27.28 -15.62 2.10
C GLY A 288 27.31 -14.11 2.28
N LEU A 289 26.16 -13.43 2.19
CA LEU A 289 26.07 -11.98 2.38
C LEU A 289 25.85 -11.63 3.86
N GLU A 290 26.56 -10.61 4.33
CA GLU A 290 26.32 -9.98 5.64
C GLU A 290 25.09 -9.07 5.56
N LYS A 291 24.08 -9.37 6.38
CA LYS A 291 22.77 -8.71 6.42
C LYS A 291 22.14 -8.90 7.80
N GLU A 292 21.07 -8.18 8.10
CA GLU A 292 20.26 -8.47 9.28
C GLU A 292 19.52 -9.81 9.12
N ILE A 293 19.71 -10.69 10.09
CA ILE A 293 19.15 -12.03 10.15
C ILE A 293 18.29 -12.15 11.39
N ARG A 294 17.09 -12.71 11.23
CA ARG A 294 16.19 -13.05 12.33
C ARG A 294 16.79 -14.21 13.11
N VAL A 295 16.88 -14.13 14.43
CA VAL A 295 17.50 -15.13 15.31
C VAL A 295 16.59 -15.42 16.49
N TYR A 296 16.28 -16.69 16.72
CA TYR A 296 15.30 -17.16 17.70
C TYR A 296 16.01 -17.67 18.97
N GLY A 297 16.38 -16.75 19.85
CA GLY A 297 17.13 -17.05 21.07
C GLY A 297 18.59 -17.42 20.82
N GLU A 298 19.37 -17.57 21.89
CA GLU A 298 20.84 -17.69 21.82
C GLU A 298 21.33 -18.97 21.09
N ASN A 299 20.51 -20.01 21.02
CA ASN A 299 20.88 -21.31 20.46
C ASN A 299 20.43 -21.54 19.01
N ASP A 300 19.91 -20.50 18.34
CA ASP A 300 19.44 -20.63 16.97
C ASP A 300 20.62 -20.76 15.97
N THR A 301 20.75 -21.96 15.41
CA THR A 301 21.78 -22.30 14.44
C THR A 301 21.39 -21.96 12.99
N ASP A 302 20.12 -21.65 12.71
CA ASP A 302 19.66 -21.33 11.36
C ASP A 302 20.01 -19.87 11.00
N LYS A 303 21.26 -19.59 10.67
CA LYS A 303 21.70 -18.25 10.25
C LYS A 303 21.46 -18.03 8.76
N ARG A 304 20.23 -18.24 8.27
CA ARG A 304 19.81 -17.91 6.90
C ARG A 304 19.01 -16.61 6.89
N CYS A 305 19.21 -15.76 5.88
CA CYS A 305 18.36 -14.58 5.69
C CYS A 305 16.98 -15.00 5.15
N TYR A 306 16.01 -14.08 5.20
CA TYR A 306 14.64 -14.37 4.76
C TYR A 306 14.56 -14.88 3.31
N ALA A 307 15.32 -14.24 2.41
CA ALA A 307 15.38 -14.63 0.99
C ALA A 307 15.96 -16.04 0.78
N CYS A 308 16.72 -16.58 1.75
CA CYS A 308 17.29 -17.92 1.73
C CYS A 308 16.42 -18.95 2.48
N GLY A 309 15.17 -18.59 2.79
CA GLY A 309 14.16 -19.53 3.30
C GLY A 309 14.03 -19.57 4.83
N LYS A 310 14.47 -18.52 5.54
CA LYS A 310 14.14 -18.34 6.96
C LYS A 310 12.85 -17.54 7.10
N GLU A 311 11.79 -18.18 7.60
CA GLU A 311 10.49 -17.53 7.87
C GLU A 311 10.37 -16.86 9.23
#